data_AF-A0A5M5BUL0-F1
#
_entry.id   AF-A0A5M5BUL0-F1
#
_cell.length_a   1.000
_cell.length_b   1.000
_cell.length_c   1.000
_cell.angle_alpha   90.00
_cell.angle_beta   90.00
_cell.angle_gamma   90.00
#
_symmetry.space_group_name_H-M   'P 1'
#
loop_
_entity.id
_entity.type
_entity.pdbx_description
1 polymer ?
#
loop_
_entity_poly.entity_id
_entity_poly.type
_entity_poly.pdbx_seq_one_letter_code
_entity_poly.pdbx_strand_id
1 'polypeptide(L)'
;MNRNTFFVLFLLISNLVSGQDLKLWYSQPAQNWSEALPIGNSRLGAMIYGGIEREELQLNEETFWAGSPYNNNNPNAIHVLPAVRKLIFEGRNKEAQRLIDANFLTQQHGMSYLTLGSLYLEFPEHQNASGFYRDLNLENATTTTRYQMDDVTYTRTTFASFTDNVIIMHIKASKANALNFTIAYNCPLVHKVNVQNDQLTVTCQGKEQEGLKAALRAECQIQVKTNGTLRPAGNTLQINEGTEATLYISAATNYVNYQDVSANESHRTSEYLKRAMQIPYEKALKSHIAYYKKQFDRVRLTLPTGKASQLETPKRIENFGYGEDMAMAALLFHYGRYLLISSSQPGGQPANLQGIWNNSTHAPWDSKYTININTEMNYWPAEVTNLSETHSPLFSMLKDLSVTGAETA
;
A
#
# COMPACT_ATOMS: atom_id res chain seq x y z
N MET A 1 -47.61 33.45 54.77
CA MET A 1 -46.54 32.45 54.97
C MET A 1 -45.84 32.25 53.65
N ASN A 2 -44.57 32.66 53.58
CA ASN A 2 -43.72 32.69 52.39
C ASN A 2 -43.40 31.30 51.86
N ARG A 3 -43.38 31.13 50.54
CA ARG A 3 -42.61 30.08 49.88
C ARG A 3 -42.13 30.57 48.52
N ASN A 4 -40.94 31.18 48.52
CA ASN A 4 -40.14 31.42 47.33
C ASN A 4 -39.50 30.09 46.93
N THR A 5 -39.89 29.56 45.78
CA THR A 5 -39.28 28.36 45.20
C THR A 5 -38.19 28.81 44.23
N PHE A 6 -36.93 28.70 44.65
CA PHE A 6 -35.75 28.92 43.81
C PHE A 6 -35.59 27.72 42.86
N PHE A 7 -35.74 27.93 41.55
CA PHE A 7 -35.34 26.96 40.53
C PHE A 7 -33.87 27.22 40.18
N VAL A 8 -32.97 26.32 40.60
CA VAL A 8 -31.58 26.31 40.17
C VAL A 8 -31.50 25.54 38.86
N LEU A 9 -31.23 26.27 37.77
CA LEU A 9 -30.98 25.70 36.45
C LEU A 9 -29.55 25.14 36.43
N PHE A 10 -29.41 23.81 36.50
CA PHE A 10 -28.13 23.13 36.27
C PHE A 10 -27.80 23.20 34.78
N LEU A 11 -26.93 24.13 34.39
CA LEU A 11 -26.27 24.13 33.09
C LEU A 11 -25.29 22.95 33.05
N LEU A 12 -25.72 21.84 32.45
CA LEU A 12 -24.83 20.78 31.99
C LEU A 12 -23.96 21.35 30.88
N ILE A 13 -22.76 21.80 31.25
CA ILE A 13 -21.67 22.03 30.30
C ILE A 13 -21.28 20.63 29.81
N SER A 14 -21.89 20.19 28.72
CA SER A 14 -21.38 19.08 27.92
C SER A 14 -20.02 19.53 27.39
N ASN A 15 -18.95 19.10 28.04
CA ASN A 15 -17.63 19.12 27.42
C ASN A 15 -17.77 18.29 26.15
N LEU A 16 -17.81 18.97 25.00
CA LEU A 16 -17.56 18.36 23.70
C LEU A 16 -16.15 17.80 23.79
N VAL A 17 -16.04 16.52 24.16
CA VAL A 17 -14.82 15.75 23.94
C VAL A 17 -14.68 15.72 22.43
N SER A 18 -13.85 16.62 21.89
CA SER A 18 -13.43 16.56 20.50
C SER A 18 -12.82 15.17 20.31
N GLY A 19 -13.49 14.33 19.51
CA GLY A 19 -13.03 12.98 19.22
C GLY A 19 -11.62 13.01 18.68
N GLN A 20 -10.85 11.96 18.99
CA GLN A 20 -9.48 11.83 18.51
C GLN A 20 -9.48 11.73 16.97
N ASP A 21 -8.84 12.67 16.29
CA ASP A 21 -8.76 12.69 14.83
C ASP A 21 -7.78 11.61 14.35
N LEU A 22 -8.29 10.57 13.68
CA LEU A 22 -7.52 9.42 13.21
C LEU A 22 -6.99 9.66 11.80
N LYS A 23 -6.27 10.77 11.64
CA LYS A 23 -5.70 11.21 10.36
C LYS A 23 -4.22 11.52 10.49
N LEU A 24 -3.47 11.15 9.47
CA LEU A 24 -2.14 11.68 9.24
C LEU A 24 -2.29 12.80 8.20
N TRP A 25 -2.13 14.05 8.60
CA TRP A 25 -2.26 15.19 7.68
C TRP A 25 -0.99 16.05 7.61
N TYR A 26 -0.85 16.77 6.49
CA TYR A 26 0.33 17.54 6.06
C TYR A 26 -0.11 18.78 5.29
N SER A 27 0.63 19.88 5.46
CA SER A 27 0.41 21.14 4.74
C SER A 27 1.22 21.30 3.45
N GLN A 28 2.02 20.31 3.08
CA GLN A 28 2.84 20.30 1.87
C GLN A 28 2.77 18.94 1.15
N PRO A 29 2.93 18.91 -0.19
CA PRO A 29 3.13 17.66 -0.93
C PRO A 29 4.38 16.91 -0.48
N ALA A 30 4.37 15.58 -0.62
CA ALA A 30 5.55 14.76 -0.37
C ALA A 30 6.70 15.14 -1.32
N GLN A 31 7.89 15.36 -0.78
CA GLN A 31 9.12 15.63 -1.54
C GLN A 31 9.88 14.34 -1.87
N ASN A 32 9.62 13.26 -1.14
CA ASN A 32 10.25 11.97 -1.32
C ASN A 32 9.32 10.84 -0.87
N TRP A 33 9.71 9.59 -1.15
CA TRP A 33 8.87 8.41 -0.92
C TRP A 33 8.49 8.18 0.55
N SER A 34 9.35 8.58 1.50
CA SER A 34 9.07 8.42 2.94
C SER A 34 7.98 9.37 3.45
N GLU A 35 7.70 10.42 2.69
CA GLU A 35 6.60 11.35 2.97
C GLU A 35 5.31 10.93 2.24
N ALA A 36 5.36 10.06 1.25
CA ALA A 36 4.16 9.61 0.54
C ALA A 36 3.27 8.73 1.45
N LEU A 37 1.96 8.75 1.20
CA LEU A 37 0.97 8.09 2.07
C LEU A 37 0.57 6.72 1.51
N PRO A 38 0.72 5.62 2.28
CA PRO A 38 0.38 4.29 1.81
C PRO A 38 -1.12 4.06 1.82
N ILE A 39 -1.63 3.48 0.74
CA ILE A 39 -2.95 2.84 0.65
C ILE A 39 -2.79 1.41 0.12
N GLY A 40 -3.71 0.52 0.48
CA GLY A 40 -3.67 -0.84 -0.01
C GLY A 40 -4.94 -1.64 0.29
N ASN A 41 -5.20 -2.68 -0.51
CA ASN A 41 -6.31 -3.61 -0.33
C ASN A 41 -5.83 -5.05 -0.08
N SER A 42 -4.66 -5.21 0.55
CA SER A 42 -3.78 -6.40 0.55
C SER A 42 -3.06 -6.62 -0.76
N ARG A 43 -3.77 -6.70 -1.89
CA ARG A 43 -3.17 -7.12 -3.16
C ARG A 43 -2.49 -5.98 -3.90
N LEU A 44 -3.20 -4.87 -4.08
CA LEU A 44 -2.72 -3.65 -4.71
C LEU A 44 -2.33 -2.65 -3.63
N GLY A 45 -1.17 -2.03 -3.81
CA GLY A 45 -0.67 -0.95 -2.98
C GLY A 45 -0.37 0.29 -3.81
N ALA A 46 -0.50 1.47 -3.21
CA ALA A 46 0.04 2.70 -3.76
C ALA A 46 0.58 3.64 -2.68
N MET A 47 1.61 4.40 -3.03
CA MET A 47 2.15 5.50 -2.23
C MET A 47 1.76 6.83 -2.89
N ILE A 48 0.98 7.65 -2.18
CA ILE A 48 0.35 8.88 -2.71
C ILE A 48 1.16 10.12 -2.31
N TYR A 49 1.66 10.86 -3.30
CA TYR A 49 2.54 12.00 -3.05
C TYR A 49 1.78 13.28 -2.73
N GLY A 50 0.69 13.55 -3.45
CA GLY A 50 -0.10 14.77 -3.34
C GLY A 50 0.49 15.96 -4.08
N GLY A 51 1.37 15.75 -5.06
CA GLY A 51 1.98 16.84 -5.84
C GLY A 51 0.95 17.67 -6.60
N ILE A 52 1.09 19.00 -6.59
CA ILE A 52 0.09 19.95 -7.14
C ILE A 52 0.08 19.89 -8.67
N GLU A 53 1.19 20.33 -9.29
CA GLU A 53 1.37 20.35 -10.76
C GLU A 53 1.58 18.96 -11.34
N ARG A 54 2.14 18.04 -10.55
CA ARG A 54 2.31 16.64 -10.93
C ARG A 54 2.08 15.73 -9.73
N GLU A 55 1.02 14.94 -9.77
CA GLU A 55 0.77 13.85 -8.83
C GLU A 55 1.62 12.63 -9.18
N GLU A 56 2.01 11.87 -8.17
CA GLU A 56 2.61 10.55 -8.33
C GLU A 56 1.89 9.53 -7.44
N LEU A 57 1.51 8.41 -8.06
CA LEU A 57 1.08 7.19 -7.40
C LEU A 57 2.10 6.12 -7.75
N GLN A 58 3.03 5.84 -6.84
CA GLN A 58 3.92 4.69 -6.99
C GLN A 58 3.13 3.42 -6.63
N LEU A 59 3.08 2.45 -7.54
CA LEU A 59 2.19 1.28 -7.49
C LEU A 59 2.92 0.00 -7.10
N ASN A 60 2.19 -0.92 -6.48
CA ASN A 60 2.64 -2.26 -6.13
C ASN A 60 1.52 -3.29 -6.34
N GLU A 61 1.92 -4.53 -6.63
CA GLU A 61 1.06 -5.71 -6.65
C GLU A 61 1.78 -6.82 -5.87
N GLU A 62 1.14 -7.44 -4.88
CA GLU A 62 1.80 -8.29 -3.86
C GLU A 62 2.53 -9.51 -4.44
N THR A 63 2.20 -9.93 -5.66
CA THR A 63 2.79 -11.11 -6.33
C THR A 63 3.85 -10.75 -7.38
N PHE A 64 4.23 -9.48 -7.53
CA PHE A 64 5.26 -9.09 -8.49
C PHE A 64 6.67 -9.11 -7.87
N TRP A 65 7.38 -10.21 -8.10
CA TRP A 65 8.73 -10.48 -7.59
C TRP A 65 9.72 -10.78 -8.72
N ALA A 66 11.01 -10.70 -8.44
CA ALA A 66 12.06 -11.14 -9.35
C ALA A 66 12.14 -12.67 -9.47
N GLY A 67 12.86 -13.16 -10.47
CA GLY A 67 13.19 -14.57 -10.63
C GLY A 67 12.06 -15.46 -11.17
N SER A 68 12.17 -16.74 -10.85
CA SER A 68 11.33 -17.86 -11.30
C SER A 68 11.11 -18.84 -10.15
N PRO A 69 10.22 -19.84 -10.25
CA PRO A 69 10.20 -20.96 -9.31
C PRO A 69 11.59 -21.61 -9.18
N TYR A 70 12.09 -21.75 -7.95
CA TYR A 70 13.38 -22.38 -7.63
C TYR A 70 13.43 -22.82 -6.16
N ASN A 71 14.49 -23.53 -5.78
CA ASN A 71 14.89 -23.77 -4.38
C ASN A 71 16.40 -23.50 -4.22
N ASN A 72 16.83 -23.28 -2.98
CA ASN A 72 18.23 -23.08 -2.61
C ASN A 72 18.80 -24.23 -1.77
N ASN A 73 18.33 -25.46 -2.02
CA ASN A 73 18.85 -26.65 -1.35
C ASN A 73 20.24 -27.01 -1.90
N ASN A 74 21.18 -27.32 -1.02
CA ASN A 74 22.50 -27.81 -1.40
C ASN A 74 22.67 -29.28 -0.95
N PRO A 75 22.71 -30.25 -1.88
CA PRO A 75 22.76 -31.68 -1.53
C PRO A 75 24.06 -32.07 -0.82
N ASN A 76 25.13 -31.26 -0.90
CA ASN A 76 26.38 -31.56 -0.20
C ASN A 76 26.24 -31.50 1.33
N ALA A 77 25.27 -30.72 1.86
CA ALA A 77 25.08 -30.49 3.28
C ALA A 77 24.94 -31.80 4.07
N ILE A 78 24.19 -32.79 3.54
CA ILE A 78 23.94 -34.07 4.21
C ILE A 78 25.23 -34.86 4.44
N HIS A 79 26.19 -34.78 3.51
CA HIS A 79 27.45 -35.50 3.58
C HIS A 79 28.44 -34.86 4.58
N VAL A 80 28.38 -33.54 4.76
CA VAL A 80 29.30 -32.82 5.64
C VAL A 80 28.75 -32.55 7.05
N LEU A 81 27.43 -32.68 7.27
CA LEU A 81 26.78 -32.40 8.55
C LEU A 81 27.39 -33.17 9.75
N PRO A 82 27.74 -34.47 9.66
CA PRO A 82 28.40 -35.17 10.76
C PRO A 82 29.76 -34.56 11.14
N ALA A 83 30.56 -34.16 10.14
CA ALA A 83 31.86 -33.53 10.35
C ALA A 83 31.72 -32.14 10.97
N VAL A 84 30.76 -31.34 10.49
CA VAL A 84 30.43 -30.02 11.06
C VAL A 84 30.07 -30.14 12.54
N ARG A 85 29.17 -31.08 12.91
CA ARG A 85 28.79 -31.32 14.31
C ARG A 85 29.97 -31.71 15.18
N LYS A 86 30.83 -32.61 14.70
CA LYS A 86 32.07 -33.02 15.40
C LYS A 86 32.99 -31.82 15.67
N LEU A 87 33.24 -30.99 14.65
CA LEU A 87 34.08 -29.80 14.79
C LEU A 87 33.54 -28.81 15.82
N ILE A 88 32.22 -28.64 15.89
CA ILE A 88 31.58 -27.78 16.90
C ILE A 88 31.84 -28.32 18.31
N PHE A 89 31.63 -29.63 18.54
CA PHE A 89 31.88 -30.24 19.86
C PHE A 89 33.36 -30.25 20.27
N GLU A 90 34.27 -30.24 19.31
CA GLU A 90 35.72 -30.08 19.54
C GLU A 90 36.15 -28.61 19.78
N GLY A 91 35.22 -27.64 19.75
CA GLY A 91 35.53 -26.22 19.89
C GLY A 91 36.19 -25.57 18.65
N ARG A 92 36.11 -26.25 17.49
CA ARG A 92 36.71 -25.82 16.21
C ARG A 92 35.71 -25.05 15.34
N ASN A 93 35.09 -24.02 15.92
CA ASN A 93 33.95 -23.31 15.33
C ASN A 93 34.24 -22.67 13.96
N LYS A 94 35.46 -22.15 13.74
CA LYS A 94 35.84 -21.51 12.47
C LYS A 94 35.97 -22.51 11.31
N GLU A 95 36.40 -23.72 11.60
CA GLU A 95 36.49 -24.78 10.59
C GLU A 95 35.10 -25.31 10.24
N ALA A 96 34.22 -25.45 11.25
CA ALA A 96 32.81 -25.77 11.04
C ALA A 96 32.12 -24.71 10.17
N GLN A 97 32.32 -23.42 10.46
CA GLN A 97 31.75 -22.31 9.69
C GLN A 97 32.17 -22.38 8.21
N ARG A 98 33.47 -22.53 7.93
CA ARG A 98 33.96 -22.64 6.55
C ARG A 98 33.36 -23.83 5.79
N LEU A 99 33.13 -24.96 6.47
CA LEU A 99 32.45 -26.10 5.87
C LEU A 99 30.97 -25.81 5.59
N ILE A 100 30.29 -25.09 6.49
CA ILE A 100 28.89 -24.70 6.28
C ILE A 100 28.79 -23.78 5.06
N ASP A 101 29.56 -22.69 5.04
CA ASP A 101 29.51 -21.68 3.97
C ASP A 101 29.73 -22.28 2.57
N ALA A 102 30.58 -23.31 2.47
CA ALA A 102 30.89 -23.96 1.20
C ALA A 102 29.89 -25.05 0.75
N ASN A 103 29.05 -25.58 1.66
CA ASN A 103 28.26 -26.81 1.38
C ASN A 103 26.77 -26.70 1.71
N PHE A 104 26.31 -25.61 2.35
CA PHE A 104 24.91 -25.46 2.79
C PHE A 104 24.13 -24.42 1.99
N LEU A 105 24.80 -23.60 1.18
CA LEU A 105 24.18 -22.50 0.43
C LEU A 105 24.31 -22.68 -1.08
N THR A 106 23.44 -22.03 -1.85
CA THR A 106 23.54 -21.89 -3.31
C THR A 106 23.92 -20.45 -3.67
N GLN A 107 23.86 -20.10 -4.95
CA GLN A 107 24.15 -18.73 -5.41
C GLN A 107 22.95 -17.77 -5.32
N GLN A 108 21.76 -18.29 -4.99
CA GLN A 108 20.52 -17.51 -4.89
C GLN A 108 20.07 -17.38 -3.43
N HIS A 109 19.82 -16.15 -2.97
CA HIS A 109 19.63 -15.81 -1.55
C HIS A 109 18.25 -15.20 -1.21
N GLY A 110 17.29 -15.41 -2.12
CA GLY A 110 15.94 -14.85 -2.03
C GLY A 110 15.75 -13.76 -3.08
N MET A 111 14.62 -13.78 -3.77
CA MET A 111 14.33 -12.82 -4.85
C MET A 111 13.70 -11.54 -4.30
N SER A 112 14.04 -10.39 -4.90
CA SER A 112 13.49 -9.09 -4.51
C SER A 112 12.02 -8.94 -4.88
N TYR A 113 11.24 -8.38 -3.95
CA TYR A 113 9.95 -7.76 -4.27
C TYR A 113 10.19 -6.57 -5.21
N LEU A 114 9.28 -6.31 -6.14
CA LEU A 114 9.45 -5.30 -7.18
C LEU A 114 8.40 -4.18 -7.08
N THR A 115 8.81 -2.98 -7.51
CA THR A 115 7.88 -1.90 -7.84
C THR A 115 7.08 -2.22 -9.10
N LEU A 116 5.83 -1.76 -9.15
CA LEU A 116 5.03 -1.73 -10.37
C LEU A 116 5.12 -0.36 -11.08
N GLY A 117 6.14 0.44 -10.76
CA GLY A 117 6.35 1.76 -11.35
C GLY A 117 5.42 2.82 -10.77
N SER A 118 5.34 3.96 -11.46
CA SER A 118 4.59 5.13 -11.02
C SER A 118 3.63 5.61 -12.09
N LEU A 119 2.40 5.92 -11.67
CA LEU A 119 1.42 6.65 -12.45
C LEU A 119 1.56 8.14 -12.12
N TYR A 120 1.59 8.97 -13.15
CA TYR A 120 1.68 10.43 -13.04
C TYR A 120 0.41 11.07 -13.56
N LEU A 121 -0.10 12.06 -12.83
CA LEU A 121 -1.13 12.97 -13.33
C LEU A 121 -0.53 14.37 -13.40
N GLU A 122 -0.44 14.91 -14.60
CA GLU A 122 0.15 16.22 -14.87
C GLU A 122 -0.95 17.26 -15.05
N PHE A 123 -0.89 18.34 -14.27
CA PHE A 123 -1.79 19.49 -14.27
C PHE A 123 -1.00 20.76 -14.62
N PRO A 124 -0.63 20.99 -15.91
CA PRO A 124 0.31 22.06 -16.28
C PRO A 124 -0.17 23.47 -15.92
N GLU A 125 -1.49 23.66 -15.82
CA GLU A 125 -2.15 24.93 -15.50
C GLU A 125 -2.16 25.24 -13.99
N HIS A 126 -1.73 24.30 -13.14
CA HIS A 126 -1.88 24.41 -11.68
C HIS A 126 -0.66 25.04 -10.99
N GLN A 127 -0.19 26.18 -11.50
CA GLN A 127 0.95 26.93 -10.95
C GLN A 127 0.52 27.89 -9.81
N ASN A 128 1.29 27.98 -8.73
CA ASN A 128 1.02 28.88 -7.59
C ASN A 128 -0.27 28.57 -6.78
N ALA A 129 -0.55 27.28 -6.54
CA ALA A 129 -1.68 26.91 -5.70
C ALA A 129 -1.56 27.42 -4.25
N SER A 130 -2.71 27.62 -3.61
CA SER A 130 -2.80 27.99 -2.19
C SER A 130 -3.69 27.00 -1.42
N GLY A 131 -3.72 27.16 -0.09
CA GLY A 131 -4.61 26.37 0.78
C GLY A 131 -4.40 24.87 0.73
N PHE A 132 -3.16 24.42 0.44
CA PHE A 132 -2.83 23.02 0.30
C PHE A 132 -3.09 22.24 1.60
N TYR A 133 -3.66 21.06 1.43
CA TYR A 133 -3.91 20.08 2.47
C TYR A 133 -3.80 18.68 1.87
N ARG A 134 -3.13 17.76 2.56
CA ARG A 134 -3.29 16.33 2.28
C ARG A 134 -3.40 15.50 3.55
N ASP A 135 -4.16 14.42 3.49
CA ASP A 135 -4.28 13.44 4.56
C ASP A 135 -4.32 11.98 4.10
N LEU A 136 -4.04 11.10 5.05
CA LEU A 136 -4.50 9.73 5.08
C LEU A 136 -5.47 9.59 6.26
N ASN A 137 -6.72 9.25 5.98
CA ASN A 137 -7.74 9.05 6.99
C ASN A 137 -7.89 7.56 7.34
N LEU A 138 -7.47 7.21 8.56
CA LEU A 138 -7.52 5.85 9.06
C LEU A 138 -8.95 5.40 9.37
N GLU A 139 -9.93 6.28 9.50
CA GLU A 139 -11.32 5.88 9.77
C GLU A 139 -12.03 5.27 8.56
N ASN A 140 -11.55 5.59 7.36
CA ASN A 140 -12.21 5.25 6.11
C ASN A 140 -11.25 4.71 5.03
N ALA A 141 -9.96 4.59 5.33
CA ALA A 141 -8.91 4.08 4.44
C ALA A 141 -8.79 4.83 3.10
N THR A 142 -8.96 6.15 3.15
CA THR A 142 -8.81 7.03 1.98
C THR A 142 -7.76 8.11 2.21
N THR A 143 -7.08 8.53 1.14
CA THR A 143 -6.27 9.75 1.14
C THR A 143 -7.02 10.89 0.47
N THR A 144 -6.88 12.10 1.01
CA THR A 144 -7.39 13.33 0.40
C THR A 144 -6.25 14.27 0.05
N THR A 145 -6.25 14.86 -1.15
CA THR A 145 -5.41 16.02 -1.49
C THR A 145 -6.32 17.17 -1.91
N ARG A 146 -6.14 18.36 -1.36
CA ARG A 146 -6.96 19.55 -1.64
C ARG A 146 -6.10 20.80 -1.74
N TYR A 147 -6.42 21.67 -2.70
CA TYR A 147 -5.78 22.97 -2.89
C TYR A 147 -6.66 23.89 -3.74
N GLN A 148 -6.32 25.17 -3.79
CA GLN A 148 -6.97 26.18 -4.61
C GLN A 148 -6.04 26.69 -5.70
N MET A 149 -6.59 26.83 -6.90
CA MET A 149 -6.01 27.53 -8.04
C MET A 149 -6.96 28.65 -8.41
N ASP A 150 -6.51 29.91 -8.30
CA ASP A 150 -7.38 31.08 -8.39
C ASP A 150 -8.64 30.94 -7.52
N ASP A 151 -9.83 30.85 -8.13
CA ASP A 151 -11.11 30.65 -7.47
C ASP A 151 -11.70 29.24 -7.66
N VAL A 152 -10.88 28.27 -8.09
CA VAL A 152 -11.23 26.86 -8.24
C VAL A 152 -10.56 26.02 -7.15
N THR A 153 -11.36 25.27 -6.39
CA THR A 153 -10.86 24.24 -5.48
C THR A 153 -10.78 22.91 -6.20
N TYR A 154 -9.63 22.24 -6.09
CA TYR A 154 -9.42 20.88 -6.57
C TYR A 154 -9.35 19.94 -5.38
N THR A 155 -10.05 18.81 -5.46
CA THR A 155 -10.01 17.74 -4.46
C THR A 155 -9.75 16.41 -5.14
N ARG A 156 -8.79 15.65 -4.63
CA ARG A 156 -8.50 14.26 -5.00
C ARG A 156 -8.83 13.36 -3.82
N THR A 157 -9.61 12.32 -4.03
CA THR A 157 -9.83 11.22 -3.08
C THR A 157 -9.27 9.95 -3.69
N THR A 158 -8.44 9.21 -2.95
CA THR A 158 -7.80 7.99 -3.48
C THR A 158 -7.85 6.86 -2.47
N PHE A 159 -8.16 5.66 -2.94
CA PHE A 159 -8.23 4.45 -2.12
C PHE A 159 -8.03 3.19 -2.95
N ALA A 160 -7.52 2.13 -2.32
CA ALA A 160 -7.49 0.79 -2.89
C ALA A 160 -8.76 0.05 -2.44
N SER A 161 -9.67 -0.27 -3.36
CA SER A 161 -10.97 -0.84 -3.00
C SER A 161 -10.83 -2.28 -2.53
N PHE A 162 -11.26 -2.57 -1.29
CA PHE A 162 -11.37 -3.93 -0.76
C PHE A 162 -12.50 -4.73 -1.43
N THR A 163 -13.50 -4.05 -2.00
CA THR A 163 -14.69 -4.69 -2.59
C THR A 163 -14.61 -4.84 -4.10
N ASP A 164 -13.87 -3.95 -4.78
CA ASP A 164 -13.84 -3.88 -6.25
C ASP A 164 -12.47 -4.26 -6.83
N ASN A 165 -11.48 -4.51 -5.98
CA ASN A 165 -10.15 -5.03 -6.33
C ASN A 165 -9.35 -4.19 -7.35
N VAL A 166 -9.51 -2.87 -7.28
CA VAL A 166 -8.80 -1.85 -8.07
C VAL A 166 -8.45 -0.65 -7.17
N ILE A 167 -7.45 0.13 -7.58
CA ILE A 167 -7.21 1.46 -7.00
C ILE A 167 -8.14 2.46 -7.71
N ILE A 168 -8.77 3.34 -6.95
CA ILE A 168 -9.69 4.37 -7.45
C ILE A 168 -9.15 5.74 -7.03
N MET A 169 -9.05 6.66 -7.99
CA MET A 169 -8.82 8.08 -7.73
C MET A 169 -9.98 8.89 -8.30
N HIS A 170 -10.68 9.62 -7.45
CA HIS A 170 -11.71 10.58 -7.85
C HIS A 170 -11.18 12.00 -7.70
N ILE A 171 -11.34 12.79 -8.75
CA ILE A 171 -10.84 14.16 -8.85
C ILE A 171 -12.03 15.07 -9.16
N LYS A 172 -12.15 16.17 -8.42
CA LYS A 172 -13.22 17.13 -8.57
C LYS A 172 -12.68 18.55 -8.58
N ALA A 173 -13.05 19.32 -9.60
CA ALA A 173 -12.91 20.77 -9.63
C ALA A 173 -14.22 21.41 -9.16
N SER A 174 -14.14 22.52 -8.42
CA SER A 174 -15.33 23.23 -7.92
C SER A 174 -16.07 24.04 -8.99
N LYS A 175 -15.46 24.25 -10.15
CA LYS A 175 -16.07 24.91 -11.32
C LYS A 175 -16.23 23.93 -12.47
N ALA A 176 -17.31 24.11 -13.21
CA ALA A 176 -17.56 23.33 -14.41
C ALA A 176 -16.42 23.49 -15.42
N ASN A 177 -16.04 22.38 -16.04
CA ASN A 177 -15.07 22.33 -17.14
C ASN A 177 -13.63 22.77 -16.79
N ALA A 178 -13.31 23.00 -15.51
CA ALA A 178 -11.99 23.47 -15.08
C ALA A 178 -10.95 22.34 -14.86
N LEU A 179 -11.27 21.08 -15.16
CA LEU A 179 -10.39 19.94 -14.91
C LEU A 179 -9.69 19.49 -16.21
N ASN A 180 -8.40 19.82 -16.31
CA ASN A 180 -7.51 19.43 -17.40
C ASN A 180 -6.29 18.71 -16.82
N PHE A 181 -5.99 17.50 -17.30
CA PHE A 181 -4.78 16.79 -16.91
C PHE A 181 -4.39 15.69 -17.89
N THR A 182 -3.15 15.24 -17.79
CA THR A 182 -2.60 14.13 -18.57
C THR A 182 -2.20 13.00 -17.66
N ILE A 183 -2.57 11.77 -18.00
CA ILE A 183 -2.13 10.55 -17.32
C ILE A 183 -0.94 9.97 -18.09
N ALA A 184 0.16 9.77 -17.38
CA ALA A 184 1.36 9.12 -17.88
C ALA A 184 1.84 8.02 -16.93
N TYR A 185 2.72 7.15 -17.39
CA TYR A 185 3.29 6.08 -16.58
C TYR A 185 4.80 5.96 -16.86
N ASN A 186 5.57 5.61 -15.84
CA ASN A 186 6.97 5.21 -15.99
C ASN A 186 7.35 4.12 -14.99
N CYS A 187 8.35 3.31 -15.33
CA CYS A 187 8.87 2.25 -14.48
C CYS A 187 10.37 2.03 -14.72
N PRO A 188 11.18 1.77 -13.68
CA PRO A 188 12.58 1.39 -13.87
C PRO A 188 12.76 0.01 -14.53
N LEU A 189 11.73 -0.82 -14.58
CA LEU A 189 11.75 -2.11 -15.29
C LEU A 189 11.47 -1.93 -16.79
N VAL A 190 11.82 -2.94 -17.58
CA VAL A 190 11.49 -2.96 -19.01
C VAL A 190 9.97 -3.05 -19.15
N HIS A 191 9.38 -2.03 -19.76
CA HIS A 191 7.92 -1.91 -19.89
C HIS A 191 7.53 -1.30 -21.24
N LYS A 192 6.26 -1.47 -21.60
CA LYS A 192 5.63 -0.81 -22.74
C LYS A 192 4.33 -0.16 -22.30
N VAL A 193 4.07 1.04 -22.80
CA VAL A 193 2.83 1.79 -22.59
C VAL A 193 2.12 1.93 -23.93
N ASN A 194 0.81 1.73 -23.94
CA ASN A 194 -0.04 1.89 -25.11
C ASN A 194 -1.40 2.49 -24.70
N VAL A 195 -1.94 3.39 -25.51
CA VAL A 195 -3.25 4.00 -25.27
C VAL A 195 -4.18 3.66 -26.43
N GLN A 196 -5.25 2.92 -26.15
CA GLN A 196 -6.27 2.53 -27.12
C GLN A 196 -7.64 2.48 -26.44
N ASN A 197 -8.69 2.88 -27.16
CA ASN A 197 -10.07 2.84 -26.68
C ASN A 197 -10.24 3.49 -25.29
N ASP A 198 -9.66 4.68 -25.11
CA ASP A 198 -9.66 5.44 -23.85
C ASP A 198 -9.08 4.70 -22.63
N GLN A 199 -8.27 3.67 -22.88
CA GLN A 199 -7.54 2.90 -21.87
C GLN A 199 -6.04 3.03 -22.06
N LEU A 200 -5.34 3.42 -20.99
CA LEU A 200 -3.89 3.32 -20.91
C LEU A 200 -3.53 1.93 -20.37
N THR A 201 -2.76 1.16 -21.14
CA THR A 201 -2.32 -0.19 -20.78
C THR A 201 -0.81 -0.24 -20.71
N VAL A 202 -0.29 -0.80 -19.62
CA VAL A 202 1.13 -1.01 -19.36
C VAL A 202 1.40 -2.50 -19.24
N THR A 203 2.36 -3.00 -20.00
CA THR A 203 2.95 -4.33 -19.75
C THR A 203 4.34 -4.16 -19.20
N CYS A 204 4.65 -4.85 -18.11
CA CYS A 204 5.91 -4.75 -17.37
C CYS A 204 6.55 -6.13 -17.24
N GLN A 205 7.83 -6.23 -17.60
CA GLN A 205 8.59 -7.46 -17.44
C GLN A 205 9.10 -7.59 -16.00
N GLY A 206 9.10 -8.81 -15.47
CA GLY A 206 9.82 -9.13 -14.25
C GLY A 206 11.34 -8.97 -14.42
N LYS A 207 12.09 -9.30 -13.37
CA LYS A 207 13.54 -9.05 -13.30
C LYS A 207 14.33 -10.33 -13.05
N GLU A 208 15.41 -10.51 -13.80
CA GLU A 208 16.44 -11.52 -13.50
C GLU A 208 17.26 -11.07 -12.28
N GLN A 209 17.55 -12.00 -11.37
CA GLN A 209 18.35 -11.75 -10.17
C GLN A 209 19.20 -12.98 -9.86
N GLU A 210 20.48 -12.76 -9.50
CA GLU A 210 21.41 -13.83 -9.08
C GLU A 210 21.51 -15.00 -10.09
N GLY A 211 21.42 -14.71 -11.40
CA GLY A 211 21.45 -15.70 -12.47
C GLY A 211 20.15 -16.50 -12.66
N LEU A 212 19.10 -16.20 -11.87
CA LEU A 212 17.77 -16.78 -12.04
C LEU A 212 16.91 -15.87 -12.92
N LYS A 213 16.52 -16.38 -14.10
CA LYS A 213 15.73 -15.67 -15.10
C LYS A 213 14.39 -15.20 -14.55
N ALA A 214 13.83 -14.14 -15.12
CA ALA A 214 12.48 -13.68 -14.82
C ALA A 214 11.41 -14.59 -15.45
N ALA A 215 10.44 -15.05 -14.66
CA ALA A 215 9.25 -15.76 -15.16
C ALA A 215 7.95 -14.96 -15.01
N LEU A 216 7.97 -13.89 -14.20
CA LEU A 216 6.80 -13.06 -13.96
C LEU A 216 6.70 -11.89 -14.94
N ARG A 217 5.46 -11.51 -15.22
CA ARG A 217 5.04 -10.32 -15.97
C ARG A 217 3.88 -9.69 -15.23
N ALA A 218 3.77 -8.38 -15.32
CA ALA A 218 2.65 -7.63 -14.78
C ALA A 218 1.97 -6.84 -15.91
N GLU A 219 0.65 -6.70 -15.79
CA GLU A 219 -0.11 -5.75 -16.59
C GLU A 219 -0.83 -4.77 -15.67
N CYS A 220 -0.89 -3.50 -16.09
CA CYS A 220 -1.65 -2.44 -15.43
C CYS A 220 -2.54 -1.75 -16.47
N GLN A 221 -3.82 -1.59 -16.18
CA GLN A 221 -4.81 -0.94 -17.04
C GLN A 221 -5.49 0.21 -16.28
N ILE A 222 -5.54 1.37 -16.93
CA ILE A 222 -6.16 2.59 -16.39
C ILE A 222 -7.27 3.02 -17.35
N GLN A 223 -8.48 3.19 -16.82
CA GLN A 223 -9.60 3.82 -17.51
C GLN A 223 -10.17 4.96 -16.68
N VAL A 224 -10.81 5.92 -17.37
CA VAL A 224 -11.33 7.14 -16.76
C VAL A 224 -12.81 7.30 -17.09
N LYS A 225 -13.62 7.61 -16.08
CA LYS A 225 -14.97 8.17 -16.27
C LYS A 225 -14.91 9.66 -15.99
N THR A 226 -15.30 10.48 -16.95
CA THR A 226 -15.30 11.95 -16.83
C THR A 226 -16.48 12.55 -17.59
N ASN A 227 -16.94 13.72 -17.16
CA ASN A 227 -17.87 14.55 -17.94
C ASN A 227 -17.16 15.45 -18.98
N GLY A 228 -15.82 15.43 -19.01
CA GLY A 228 -15.01 16.06 -20.04
C GLY A 228 -14.76 15.15 -21.23
N THR A 229 -13.73 15.46 -22.02
CA THR A 229 -13.30 14.65 -23.17
C THR A 229 -12.01 13.89 -22.88
N LEU A 230 -11.88 12.68 -23.46
CA LEU A 230 -10.67 11.86 -23.41
C LEU A 230 -10.02 11.83 -24.79
N ARG A 231 -8.70 11.97 -24.82
CA ARG A 231 -7.91 11.88 -26.07
C ARG A 231 -6.57 11.20 -25.82
N PRO A 232 -6.14 10.25 -26.69
CA PRO A 232 -4.77 9.76 -26.66
C PRO A 232 -3.80 10.86 -27.12
N ALA A 233 -2.65 10.95 -26.45
CA ALA A 233 -1.56 11.86 -26.81
C ALA A 233 -0.22 11.09 -26.78
N GLY A 234 0.02 10.30 -27.83
CA GLY A 234 1.13 9.35 -27.86
C GLY A 234 0.92 8.23 -26.83
N ASN A 235 1.83 8.12 -25.85
CA ASN A 235 1.75 7.12 -24.77
C ASN A 235 1.05 7.65 -23.51
N THR A 236 0.37 8.80 -23.59
CA THR A 236 -0.38 9.39 -22.49
C THR A 236 -1.87 9.51 -22.82
N LEU A 237 -2.70 9.64 -21.80
CA LEU A 237 -4.14 9.83 -21.93
C LEU A 237 -4.52 11.20 -21.36
N GLN A 238 -5.05 12.08 -22.20
CA GLN A 238 -5.40 13.45 -21.85
C GLN A 238 -6.89 13.59 -21.54
N ILE A 239 -7.19 14.34 -20.48
CA ILE A 239 -8.53 14.73 -20.05
C ILE A 239 -8.63 16.24 -20.23
N ASN A 240 -9.68 16.70 -20.92
CA ASN A 240 -9.95 18.13 -21.12
C ASN A 240 -11.38 18.50 -20.75
N GLU A 241 -11.55 19.73 -20.26
CA GLU A 241 -12.85 20.35 -19.98
C GLU A 241 -13.73 19.52 -19.04
N GLY A 242 -13.12 18.82 -18.08
CA GLY A 242 -13.83 18.02 -17.08
C GLY A 242 -14.30 18.84 -15.88
N THR A 243 -15.21 18.27 -15.09
CA THR A 243 -15.55 18.78 -13.74
C THR A 243 -15.19 17.73 -12.70
N GLU A 244 -15.53 16.48 -13.00
CA GLU A 244 -15.17 15.30 -12.23
C GLU A 244 -14.52 14.27 -13.14
N ALA A 245 -13.47 13.61 -12.64
CA ALA A 245 -12.85 12.45 -13.28
C ALA A 245 -12.62 11.35 -12.24
N THR A 246 -13.00 10.12 -12.57
CA THR A 246 -12.76 8.94 -11.72
C THR A 246 -11.90 7.95 -12.50
N LEU A 247 -10.65 7.79 -12.05
CA LEU A 247 -9.71 6.82 -12.56
C LEU A 247 -9.94 5.48 -11.86
N TYR A 248 -9.94 4.40 -12.64
CA TYR A 248 -9.92 3.03 -12.15
C TYR A 248 -8.61 2.39 -12.62
N ILE A 249 -7.79 1.96 -11.67
CA ILE A 249 -6.44 1.44 -11.90
C ILE A 249 -6.43 -0.03 -11.45
N SER A 250 -6.36 -0.92 -12.43
CA SER A 250 -6.28 -2.37 -12.21
C SER A 250 -4.89 -2.85 -12.57
N ALA A 251 -4.36 -3.81 -11.81
CA ALA A 251 -3.15 -4.53 -12.19
C ALA A 251 -3.22 -5.98 -11.74
N ALA A 252 -2.47 -6.87 -12.39
CA ALA A 252 -2.29 -8.26 -11.98
C ALA A 252 -1.00 -8.86 -12.59
N THR A 253 -0.57 -10.01 -12.08
CA THR A 253 0.51 -10.81 -12.64
C THR A 253 0.02 -12.18 -13.14
N ASN A 254 0.93 -12.93 -13.76
CA ASN A 254 0.74 -14.33 -14.14
C ASN A 254 0.96 -15.34 -12.99
N TYR A 255 1.25 -14.89 -11.77
CA TYR A 255 1.46 -15.77 -10.61
C TYR A 255 0.20 -16.55 -10.22
N VAL A 256 0.33 -17.85 -9.95
CA VAL A 256 -0.73 -18.70 -9.36
C VAL A 256 -0.33 -19.17 -7.97
N ASN A 257 0.86 -19.76 -7.85
CA ASN A 257 1.47 -20.21 -6.60
C ASN A 257 3.01 -20.31 -6.80
N TYR A 258 3.73 -20.80 -5.79
CA TYR A 258 5.21 -20.85 -5.79
C TYR A 258 5.83 -21.64 -6.95
N GLN A 259 5.08 -22.50 -7.63
CA GLN A 259 5.57 -23.37 -8.73
C GLN A 259 4.78 -23.20 -10.04
N ASP A 260 3.81 -22.28 -10.09
CA ASP A 260 2.95 -22.07 -11.25
C ASP A 260 2.80 -20.57 -11.56
N VAL A 261 3.21 -20.21 -12.78
CA VAL A 261 3.19 -18.85 -13.35
C VAL A 261 2.45 -18.81 -14.69
N SER A 262 1.49 -19.72 -14.88
CA SER A 262 0.77 -19.93 -16.14
C SER A 262 -0.45 -19.03 -16.35
N ALA A 263 -0.85 -18.22 -15.35
CA ALA A 263 -2.03 -17.39 -15.48
C ALA A 263 -1.87 -16.30 -16.54
N ASN A 264 -2.99 -15.80 -17.05
CA ASN A 264 -3.03 -14.68 -17.99
C ASN A 264 -3.23 -13.36 -17.22
N GLU A 265 -2.15 -12.57 -17.12
CA GLU A 265 -2.13 -11.28 -16.44
C GLU A 265 -3.11 -10.27 -17.05
N SER A 266 -3.24 -10.25 -18.38
CA SER A 266 -4.09 -9.31 -19.11
C SER A 266 -5.57 -9.59 -18.85
N HIS A 267 -5.99 -10.86 -18.93
CA HIS A 267 -7.37 -11.26 -18.67
C HIS A 267 -7.79 -10.93 -17.24
N ARG A 268 -6.94 -11.22 -16.25
CA ARG A 268 -7.20 -10.88 -14.84
C ARG A 268 -7.37 -9.37 -14.65
N THR A 269 -6.43 -8.59 -15.19
CA THR A 269 -6.43 -7.13 -15.08
C THR A 269 -7.72 -6.54 -15.67
N SER A 270 -8.13 -7.01 -16.85
CA SER A 270 -9.37 -6.56 -17.52
C SER A 270 -10.63 -6.98 -16.77
N GLU A 271 -10.69 -8.18 -16.20
CA GLU A 271 -11.87 -8.63 -15.46
C GLU A 271 -12.09 -7.82 -14.17
N TYR A 272 -11.02 -7.52 -13.42
CA TYR A 272 -11.12 -6.63 -12.26
C TYR A 272 -11.60 -5.24 -12.66
N LEU A 273 -11.00 -4.66 -13.69
CA LEU A 273 -11.35 -3.32 -14.17
C LEU A 273 -12.81 -3.25 -14.64
N LYS A 274 -13.22 -4.22 -15.48
CA LYS A 274 -14.58 -4.30 -16.03
C LYS A 274 -15.64 -4.42 -14.96
N ARG A 275 -15.40 -5.21 -13.90
CA ARG A 275 -16.34 -5.36 -12.78
C ARG A 275 -16.43 -4.08 -11.95
N ALA A 276 -15.29 -3.49 -11.59
CA ALA A 276 -15.25 -2.27 -10.80
C ALA A 276 -15.97 -1.10 -11.50
N MET A 277 -15.78 -0.96 -12.80
CA MET A 277 -16.40 0.11 -13.59
C MET A 277 -17.93 -0.03 -13.76
N GLN A 278 -18.55 -1.14 -13.38
CA GLN A 278 -20.01 -1.25 -13.36
C GLN A 278 -20.63 -0.55 -12.14
N ILE A 279 -19.83 -0.28 -11.11
CA ILE A 279 -20.29 0.31 -9.86
C ILE A 279 -20.14 1.84 -9.92
N PRO A 280 -21.17 2.63 -9.58
CA PRO A 280 -21.02 4.08 -9.43
C PRO A 280 -20.02 4.42 -8.33
N TYR A 281 -19.22 5.47 -8.53
CA TYR A 281 -18.16 5.90 -7.61
C TYR A 281 -18.63 5.98 -6.14
N GLU A 282 -19.74 6.67 -5.88
CA GLU A 282 -20.28 6.84 -4.51
C GLU A 282 -20.61 5.50 -3.84
N LYS A 283 -21.08 4.51 -4.62
CA LYS A 283 -21.38 3.17 -4.11
C LYS A 283 -20.10 2.36 -3.90
N ALA A 284 -19.10 2.49 -4.78
CA ALA A 284 -17.79 1.86 -4.62
C ALA A 284 -17.09 2.38 -3.35
N LEU A 285 -17.04 3.71 -3.18
CA LEU A 285 -16.50 4.35 -1.98
C LEU A 285 -17.21 3.87 -0.71
N LYS A 286 -18.55 3.91 -0.69
CA LYS A 286 -19.34 3.43 0.47
C LYS A 286 -19.06 1.97 0.79
N SER A 287 -18.91 1.12 -0.22
CA SER A 287 -18.68 -0.33 -0.05
C SER A 287 -17.27 -0.61 0.48
N HIS A 288 -16.25 0.07 -0.07
CA HIS A 288 -14.88 0.03 0.45
C HIS A 288 -14.83 0.44 1.93
N ILE A 289 -15.39 1.61 2.26
CA ILE A 289 -15.40 2.12 3.64
C ILE A 289 -16.11 1.14 4.58
N ALA A 290 -17.29 0.64 4.19
CA ALA A 290 -18.06 -0.29 5.00
C ALA A 290 -17.30 -1.62 5.23
N TYR A 291 -16.62 -2.14 4.21
CA TYR A 291 -15.79 -3.34 4.35
C TYR A 291 -14.63 -3.10 5.33
N TYR A 292 -13.87 -2.02 5.12
CA TYR A 292 -12.73 -1.67 5.96
C TYR A 292 -13.13 -1.49 7.43
N LYS A 293 -14.21 -0.76 7.68
CA LYS A 293 -14.73 -0.48 9.03
C LYS A 293 -15.14 -1.74 9.79
N LYS A 294 -15.53 -2.83 9.13
CA LYS A 294 -15.79 -4.12 9.80
C LYS A 294 -14.58 -4.65 10.58
N GLN A 295 -13.37 -4.32 10.14
CA GLN A 295 -12.11 -4.71 10.80
C GLN A 295 -11.54 -3.56 11.65
N PHE A 296 -11.49 -2.35 11.10
CA PHE A 296 -10.85 -1.23 11.76
C PHE A 296 -11.62 -0.73 12.99
N ASP A 297 -12.96 -0.71 12.95
CA ASP A 297 -13.79 -0.16 14.04
C ASP A 297 -13.89 -1.07 15.27
N ARG A 298 -13.37 -2.31 15.19
CA ARG A 298 -13.41 -3.28 16.29
C ARG A 298 -12.66 -2.83 17.54
N VAL A 299 -11.65 -1.96 17.38
CA VAL A 299 -10.82 -1.50 18.49
C VAL A 299 -10.64 0.01 18.42
N ARG A 300 -10.75 0.66 19.58
CA ARG A 300 -10.37 2.05 19.79
C ARG A 300 -9.51 2.14 21.04
N LEU A 301 -8.38 2.82 20.91
CA LEU A 301 -7.54 3.29 22.00
C LEU A 301 -7.67 4.80 21.99
N THR A 302 -8.06 5.36 23.12
CA THR A 302 -8.22 6.80 23.30
C THR A 302 -7.30 7.25 24.43
N LEU A 303 -6.46 8.24 24.12
CA LEU A 303 -5.54 8.89 25.07
C LEU A 303 -5.79 10.40 25.06
N PRO A 304 -5.43 11.12 26.14
CA PRO A 304 -5.65 12.56 26.23
C PRO A 304 -5.08 13.32 25.03
N THR A 305 -5.87 14.25 24.49
CA THR A 305 -5.47 15.18 23.44
C THR A 305 -5.05 16.52 24.02
N GLY A 306 -4.20 17.24 23.29
CA GLY A 306 -3.80 18.60 23.61
C GLY A 306 -3.83 19.51 22.38
N LYS A 307 -3.41 20.76 22.53
CA LYS A 307 -3.25 21.67 21.37
C LYS A 307 -2.24 21.11 20.35
N ALA A 308 -1.20 20.43 20.84
CA ALA A 308 -0.21 19.76 20.00
C ALA A 308 -0.83 18.70 19.07
N SER A 309 -1.90 18.02 19.49
CA SER A 309 -2.59 16.99 18.70
C SER A 309 -3.25 17.54 17.41
N GLN A 310 -3.38 18.85 17.27
CA GLN A 310 -3.96 19.52 16.09
C GLN A 310 -2.90 19.92 15.06
N LEU A 311 -1.61 19.79 15.37
CA LEU A 311 -0.53 20.09 14.44
C LEU A 311 -0.47 19.03 13.32
N GLU A 312 0.18 19.38 12.21
CA GLU A 312 0.49 18.40 11.16
C GLU A 312 1.40 17.29 11.71
N THR A 313 1.21 16.09 11.17
CA THR A 313 1.79 14.84 11.70
C THR A 313 3.32 14.91 11.91
N PRO A 314 4.13 15.50 11.00
CA PRO A 314 5.57 15.63 11.23
C PRO A 314 5.92 16.38 12.52
N LYS A 315 5.23 17.50 12.80
CA LYS A 315 5.43 18.29 14.03
C LYS A 315 4.97 17.53 15.28
N ARG A 316 3.93 16.70 15.15
CA ARG A 316 3.48 15.82 16.25
C ARG A 316 4.53 14.78 16.60
N ILE A 317 5.18 14.18 15.59
CA ILE A 317 6.29 13.23 15.78
C ILE A 317 7.48 13.95 16.43
N GLU A 318 7.92 15.07 15.86
CA GLU A 318 9.06 15.85 16.35
C GLU A 318 8.90 16.26 17.82
N ASN A 319 7.69 16.68 18.20
CA ASN A 319 7.41 17.20 19.53
C ASN A 319 6.92 16.14 20.54
N PHE A 320 6.78 14.87 20.14
CA PHE A 320 6.16 13.84 21.00
C PHE A 320 6.88 13.69 22.35
N GLY A 321 8.21 13.83 22.36
CA GLY A 321 9.05 13.72 23.55
C GLY A 321 8.76 14.75 24.64
N TYR A 322 8.10 15.86 24.33
CA TYR A 322 7.68 16.86 25.33
C TYR A 322 6.48 16.40 26.17
N GLY A 323 5.79 15.32 25.78
CA GLY A 323 4.72 14.71 26.58
C GLY A 323 3.33 15.35 26.43
N GLU A 324 3.17 16.30 25.52
CA GLU A 324 1.91 17.06 25.33
C GLU A 324 0.94 16.46 24.29
N ASP A 325 1.30 15.34 23.65
CA ASP A 325 0.49 14.68 22.61
C ASP A 325 0.43 13.16 22.77
N MET A 326 -0.13 12.67 23.88
CA MET A 326 -0.33 11.22 24.10
C MET A 326 -1.24 10.58 23.05
N ALA A 327 -2.15 11.36 22.45
CA ALA A 327 -2.97 10.92 21.34
C ALA A 327 -2.16 10.52 20.09
N MET A 328 -0.89 10.94 19.95
CA MET A 328 0.01 10.47 18.89
C MET A 328 0.37 9.00 19.04
N ALA A 329 0.59 8.52 20.27
CA ALA A 329 0.86 7.11 20.53
C ALA A 329 -0.33 6.22 20.14
N ALA A 330 -1.55 6.68 20.45
CA ALA A 330 -2.76 6.00 20.00
C ALA A 330 -2.95 6.08 18.47
N LEU A 331 -2.60 7.19 17.82
CA LEU A 331 -2.60 7.28 16.35
C LEU A 331 -1.65 6.25 15.72
N LEU A 332 -0.43 6.10 16.26
CA LEU A 332 0.55 5.11 15.79
C LEU A 332 0.06 3.67 16.01
N PHE A 333 -0.59 3.38 17.14
CA PHE A 333 -1.24 2.10 17.38
C PHE A 333 -2.30 1.78 16.32
N HIS A 334 -3.18 2.74 16.01
CA HIS A 334 -4.19 2.58 14.96
C HIS A 334 -3.58 2.45 13.57
N TYR A 335 -2.46 3.13 13.32
CA TYR A 335 -1.75 3.02 12.06
C TYR A 335 -1.19 1.60 11.82
N GLY A 336 -0.67 0.93 12.87
CA GLY A 336 -0.27 -0.48 12.77
C GLY A 336 -1.42 -1.41 12.34
N ARG A 337 -2.62 -1.21 12.90
CA ARG A 337 -3.83 -1.93 12.45
C ARG A 337 -4.18 -1.64 11.00
N TYR A 338 -4.17 -0.35 10.63
CA TYR A 338 -4.46 0.09 9.27
C TYR A 338 -3.52 -0.56 8.26
N LEU A 339 -2.22 -0.56 8.54
CA LEU A 339 -1.21 -1.16 7.66
C LEU A 339 -1.45 -2.66 7.49
N LEU A 340 -1.70 -3.40 8.58
CA LEU A 340 -1.96 -4.85 8.49
C LEU A 340 -3.24 -5.17 7.70
N ILE A 341 -4.33 -4.43 7.89
CA ILE A 341 -5.55 -4.58 7.07
C ILE A 341 -5.24 -4.31 5.59
N SER A 342 -4.41 -3.29 5.33
CA SER A 342 -4.11 -2.81 3.97
C SER A 342 -3.06 -3.65 3.24
N SER A 343 -2.32 -4.51 3.93
CA SER A 343 -1.26 -5.36 3.36
C SER A 343 -1.46 -6.86 3.57
N SER A 344 -2.54 -7.29 4.25
CA SER A 344 -2.83 -8.71 4.45
C SER A 344 -4.33 -8.98 4.63
N GLN A 345 -4.92 -9.65 3.65
CA GLN A 345 -6.31 -10.10 3.66
C GLN A 345 -6.39 -11.56 3.16
N PRO A 346 -7.40 -12.33 3.59
CA PRO A 346 -7.59 -13.71 3.14
C PRO A 346 -7.53 -13.88 1.62
N GLY A 347 -6.77 -14.87 1.16
CA GLY A 347 -6.59 -15.18 -0.27
C GLY A 347 -5.41 -14.48 -0.95
N GLY A 348 -4.74 -13.54 -0.28
CA GLY A 348 -3.52 -12.88 -0.75
C GLY A 348 -2.22 -13.52 -0.24
N GLN A 349 -1.13 -12.78 -0.37
CA GLN A 349 0.19 -13.06 0.20
C GLN A 349 0.32 -12.44 1.60
N PRO A 350 1.21 -12.95 2.46
CA PRO A 350 1.49 -12.29 3.71
C PRO A 350 2.23 -10.96 3.51
N ALA A 351 2.08 -10.03 4.45
CA ALA A 351 2.87 -8.80 4.52
C ALA A 351 4.38 -9.11 4.60
N ASN A 352 5.15 -8.60 3.63
CA ASN A 352 6.60 -8.74 3.58
C ASN A 352 7.31 -7.68 4.45
N LEU A 353 8.64 -7.55 4.38
CA LEU A 353 9.40 -6.55 5.17
C LEU A 353 8.92 -5.10 5.02
N GLN A 354 8.27 -4.76 3.91
CA GLN A 354 7.71 -3.44 3.63
C GLN A 354 6.17 -3.47 3.48
N GLY A 355 5.52 -4.51 4.02
CA GLY A 355 4.09 -4.77 3.81
C GLY A 355 3.83 -5.15 2.36
N ILE A 356 3.40 -4.16 1.56
CA ILE A 356 3.27 -4.25 0.09
C ILE A 356 3.80 -3.00 -0.62
N TRP A 357 4.47 -2.08 0.09
CA TRP A 357 4.87 -0.77 -0.47
C TRP A 357 6.38 -0.74 -0.74
N ASN A 358 6.76 -0.75 -2.00
CA ASN A 358 8.16 -0.77 -2.43
C ASN A 358 8.36 -0.10 -3.79
N ASN A 359 9.25 0.89 -3.86
CA ASN A 359 9.59 1.59 -5.09
C ASN A 359 10.87 1.04 -5.80
N SER A 360 11.55 0.06 -5.21
CA SER A 360 12.83 -0.45 -5.72
C SER A 360 12.68 -1.71 -6.57
N THR A 361 13.70 -1.96 -7.41
CA THR A 361 13.90 -3.24 -8.12
C THR A 361 14.97 -4.13 -7.45
N HIS A 362 15.51 -3.67 -6.33
CA HIS A 362 16.54 -4.29 -5.50
C HIS A 362 16.38 -3.70 -4.09
N ALA A 363 15.29 -4.07 -3.43
CA ALA A 363 14.91 -3.46 -2.14
C ALA A 363 15.90 -3.85 -1.03
N PRO A 364 16.02 -3.06 0.05
CA PRO A 364 16.79 -3.45 1.23
C PRO A 364 16.34 -4.83 1.73
N TRP A 365 17.30 -5.76 1.83
CA TRP A 365 17.05 -7.17 2.12
C TRP A 365 15.93 -7.77 1.26
N ASP A 366 15.88 -7.40 -0.01
CA ASP A 366 14.94 -7.91 -1.01
C ASP A 366 13.46 -7.60 -0.70
N SER A 367 13.18 -6.81 0.35
CA SER A 367 11.84 -6.66 0.92
C SER A 367 11.14 -8.02 1.14
N LYS A 368 11.91 -9.07 1.48
CA LYS A 368 11.45 -10.47 1.52
C LYS A 368 10.72 -10.83 2.81
N TYR A 369 10.60 -12.13 3.08
CA TYR A 369 10.15 -12.67 4.35
C TYR A 369 11.37 -13.10 5.18
N THR A 370 11.80 -12.23 6.09
CA THR A 370 12.83 -12.60 7.08
C THR A 370 12.15 -13.23 8.29
N ILE A 371 12.45 -14.51 8.55
CA ILE A 371 11.68 -15.38 9.47
C ILE A 371 12.47 -15.76 10.74
N ASN A 372 13.18 -14.80 11.29
CA ASN A 372 13.87 -14.96 12.57
C ASN A 372 13.52 -13.84 13.56
N ILE A 373 12.54 -12.99 13.21
CA ILE A 373 11.93 -11.95 14.04
C ILE A 373 10.92 -11.12 13.21
N ASN A 374 11.28 -10.75 11.97
CA ASN A 374 10.57 -9.69 11.24
C ASN A 374 9.18 -10.12 10.78
N THR A 375 9.07 -11.25 10.09
CA THR A 375 7.79 -11.74 9.57
C THR A 375 6.88 -12.12 10.73
N GLU A 376 7.41 -12.69 11.79
CA GLU A 376 6.65 -12.99 13.01
C GLU A 376 6.11 -11.70 13.64
N MET A 377 6.96 -10.66 13.74
CA MET A 377 6.57 -9.35 14.28
C MET A 377 5.45 -8.69 13.48
N ASN A 378 5.45 -8.83 12.15
CA ASN A 378 4.36 -8.32 11.30
C ASN A 378 2.98 -8.85 11.75
N TYR A 379 2.91 -10.07 12.31
CA TYR A 379 1.66 -10.73 12.69
C TYR A 379 1.38 -10.76 14.19
N TRP A 380 2.27 -10.24 15.04
CA TRP A 380 1.95 -10.07 16.48
C TRP A 380 0.65 -9.29 16.72
N PRO A 381 0.29 -8.26 15.93
CA PRO A 381 -0.96 -7.54 16.11
C PRO A 381 -2.21 -8.35 15.70
N ALA A 382 -2.09 -9.37 14.83
CA ALA A 382 -3.25 -9.98 14.17
C ALA A 382 -4.31 -10.47 15.17
N GLU A 383 -3.91 -11.23 16.17
CA GLU A 383 -4.86 -11.80 17.14
C GLU A 383 -5.23 -10.81 18.25
N VAL A 384 -4.23 -10.26 18.95
CA VAL A 384 -4.45 -9.43 20.15
C VAL A 384 -5.16 -8.12 19.81
N THR A 385 -5.02 -7.65 18.56
CA THR A 385 -5.73 -6.47 18.07
C THR A 385 -6.99 -6.84 17.29
N ASN A 386 -7.54 -8.05 17.38
CA ASN A 386 -8.85 -8.39 16.79
C ASN A 386 -8.91 -8.19 15.26
N LEU A 387 -7.89 -8.70 14.58
CA LEU A 387 -7.71 -8.75 13.13
C LEU A 387 -7.38 -10.19 12.66
N SER A 388 -7.90 -11.21 13.34
CA SER A 388 -7.53 -12.62 13.09
C SER A 388 -7.62 -13.04 11.61
N GLU A 389 -8.54 -12.45 10.84
CA GLU A 389 -8.65 -12.73 9.41
C GLU A 389 -7.39 -12.37 8.62
N THR A 390 -6.67 -11.31 9.02
CA THR A 390 -5.42 -10.88 8.39
C THR A 390 -4.29 -11.89 8.60
N HIS A 391 -4.41 -12.84 9.53
CA HIS A 391 -3.39 -13.87 9.76
C HIS A 391 -3.42 -14.98 8.70
N SER A 392 -4.54 -15.11 7.98
CA SER A 392 -4.79 -16.20 7.03
C SER A 392 -3.72 -16.36 5.93
N PRO A 393 -3.18 -15.27 5.33
CA PRO A 393 -2.12 -15.40 4.33
C PRO A 393 -0.83 -16.03 4.86
N LEU A 394 -0.46 -15.78 6.13
CA LEU A 394 0.69 -16.44 6.74
C LEU A 394 0.45 -17.95 6.90
N PHE A 395 -0.74 -18.36 7.34
CA PHE A 395 -1.09 -19.78 7.39
C PHE A 395 -1.13 -20.44 6.01
N SER A 396 -1.49 -19.69 4.97
CA SER A 396 -1.40 -20.17 3.58
C SER A 396 0.06 -20.41 3.18
N MET A 397 0.95 -19.45 3.44
CA MET A 397 2.39 -19.61 3.21
C MET A 397 2.98 -20.80 3.98
N LEU A 398 2.57 -21.02 5.24
CA LEU A 398 3.04 -22.17 6.02
C LEU A 398 2.71 -23.51 5.37
N LYS A 399 1.61 -23.62 4.60
CA LYS A 399 1.30 -24.84 3.84
C LYS A 399 2.32 -25.06 2.73
N ASP A 400 2.63 -24.02 1.96
CA ASP A 400 3.65 -24.10 0.90
C ASP A 400 5.03 -24.45 1.49
N LEU A 401 5.42 -23.77 2.58
CA LEU A 401 6.68 -24.05 3.29
C LEU A 401 6.73 -25.45 3.91
N SER A 402 5.59 -26.03 4.31
CA SER A 402 5.55 -27.41 4.80
C SER A 402 5.85 -28.43 3.70
N VAL A 403 5.59 -28.08 2.44
CA VAL A 403 5.91 -28.92 1.27
C VAL A 403 7.36 -28.68 0.83
N THR A 404 7.74 -27.42 0.57
CA THR A 404 9.09 -27.10 0.08
C THR A 404 10.16 -27.33 1.14
N GLY A 405 9.85 -27.08 2.42
CA GLY A 405 10.74 -27.35 3.55
C GLY A 405 10.89 -28.83 3.87
N ALA A 406 9.94 -29.69 3.47
CA ALA A 406 10.11 -31.14 3.59
C ALA A 406 11.14 -31.68 2.59
N GLU A 407 11.29 -31.06 1.41
CA GLU A 407 12.37 -31.36 0.47
C GLU A 407 13.73 -30.85 0.97
N THR A 408 13.74 -29.78 1.78
CA THR A 408 14.97 -29.26 2.41
C THR A 408 15.47 -30.12 3.58
N ALA A 409 14.56 -30.77 4.33
CA ALA A 409 14.86 -31.55 5.53
C ALA A 409 15.42 -32.94 5.21
#